data_AF-A0A6A7BIA7-F1
#
_entry.id   AF-A0A6A7BIA7-F1
#
_cell.length_a   1.000
_cell.length_b   1.000
_cell.length_c   1.000
_cell.angle_alpha   90.00
_cell.angle_beta   90.00
_cell.angle_gamma   90.00
#
_symmetry.space_group_name_H-M   'P 1'
#
loop_
_entity.id
_entity.type
_entity.pdbx_description
1 polymer ?
#
loop_
_entity_poly.entity_id
_entity_poly.type
_entity_poly.pdbx_seq_one_letter_code
_entity_poly.pdbx_strand_id
1 'polypeptide(L)'
;MAKSARASSKKANHTKLRARVFGPAEKARAERIHAKLLETINQPKPEKTAMQVDETSTTEAKEDDLPKGSSFLTASIPRSLVDTTTSTTSKHHDPAQEDRELRNLCFYLGLCSDIVGFDHVGHLQFAFDPLPPHWLSETQGLTAIA
;
A
#
# COMPACT_ATOMS: atom_id res chain seq x y z
N MET A 1 -25.22 -27.32 18.18
CA MET A 1 -25.20 -25.87 17.85
C MET A 1 -23.76 -25.38 17.75
N ALA A 2 -23.41 -24.68 16.67
CA ALA A 2 -22.10 -24.02 16.58
C ALA A 2 -22.05 -22.86 17.58
N LYS A 3 -20.95 -22.76 18.34
CA LYS A 3 -20.74 -21.64 19.28
C LYS A 3 -20.29 -20.40 18.52
N SER A 4 -20.81 -19.22 18.87
CA SER A 4 -20.39 -17.94 18.28
C SER A 4 -18.90 -17.65 18.56
N ALA A 5 -18.28 -16.77 17.77
CA ALA A 5 -16.89 -16.36 17.98
C ALA A 5 -16.67 -15.68 19.35
N ARG A 6 -17.71 -15.05 19.89
CA ARG A 6 -17.70 -14.37 21.20
C ARG A 6 -17.94 -15.32 22.38
N ALA A 7 -18.21 -16.60 22.12
CA ALA A 7 -18.47 -17.56 23.19
C ALA A 7 -17.27 -17.65 24.14
N SER A 8 -17.53 -17.48 25.45
CA SER A 8 -16.49 -17.46 26.49
C SER A 8 -15.57 -18.68 26.45
N SER A 9 -16.14 -19.88 26.25
CA SER A 9 -15.36 -21.12 26.10
C SER A 9 -14.36 -21.11 24.94
N LYS A 10 -14.72 -20.52 23.79
CA LYS A 10 -13.79 -20.36 22.64
C LYS A 10 -12.70 -19.35 22.95
N LYS A 11 -13.04 -18.20 23.54
CA LYS A 11 -12.06 -17.16 23.92
C LYS A 11 -11.02 -17.72 24.91
N ALA A 12 -11.48 -18.39 25.97
CA ALA A 12 -10.59 -18.97 26.98
C ALA A 12 -9.63 -20.02 26.39
N ASN A 13 -10.10 -20.85 25.47
CA ASN A 13 -9.25 -21.82 24.79
C ASN A 13 -8.20 -21.15 23.88
N HIS A 14 -8.60 -20.16 23.07
CA HIS A 14 -7.66 -19.43 22.22
C HIS A 14 -6.60 -18.68 23.03
N THR A 15 -6.95 -18.09 24.18
CA THR A 15 -5.97 -17.46 25.07
C THR A 15 -4.94 -18.48 25.58
N LYS A 16 -5.37 -19.69 25.95
CA LYS A 16 -4.47 -20.77 26.37
C LYS A 16 -3.55 -21.21 25.23
N LEU A 17 -4.06 -21.34 24.00
CA LEU A 17 -3.25 -21.68 22.84
C LEU A 17 -2.23 -20.59 22.51
N ARG A 18 -2.63 -19.32 22.58
CA ARG A 18 -1.70 -18.18 22.41
C ARG A 18 -0.60 -18.21 23.45
N ALA A 19 -0.91 -18.43 24.72
CA ALA A 19 0.10 -18.46 25.77
C ALA A 19 1.08 -19.64 25.65
N ARG A 20 0.59 -20.83 25.27
CA ARG A 20 1.39 -22.07 25.33
C ARG A 20 2.06 -22.45 24.02
N VAL A 21 1.43 -22.18 22.89
CA VAL A 21 1.87 -22.67 21.58
C VAL A 21 2.41 -21.53 20.75
N PHE A 22 1.59 -20.50 20.52
CA PHE A 22 1.96 -19.44 19.58
C PHE A 22 2.92 -18.41 20.19
N GLY A 23 2.75 -18.06 21.46
CA GLY A 23 3.58 -17.08 22.15
C GLY A 23 5.08 -17.47 22.18
N PRO A 24 5.45 -18.70 22.59
CA PRO A 24 6.84 -19.13 22.55
C PRO A 24 7.42 -19.16 21.12
N ALA A 25 6.64 -19.60 20.13
CA ALA A 25 7.08 -19.65 18.73
C ALA A 25 7.32 -18.24 18.15
N GLU A 26 6.44 -17.29 18.45
CA GLU A 26 6.57 -15.89 18.04
C GLU A 26 7.77 -15.22 18.72
N LYS A 27 7.99 -15.46 20.01
CA LYS A 27 9.17 -14.95 20.73
C LYS A 27 10.47 -15.46 20.11
N ALA A 28 10.58 -16.76 19.86
CA ALA A 28 11.76 -17.33 19.20
C ALA A 28 11.99 -16.75 17.80
N ARG A 29 10.91 -16.45 17.05
CA ARG A 29 11.01 -15.77 15.76
C ARG A 29 11.51 -14.33 15.91
N ALA A 30 10.99 -13.58 16.87
CA ALA A 30 11.41 -12.21 17.15
C ALA A 30 12.89 -12.14 17.54
N GLU A 31 13.34 -13.04 18.42
CA GLU A 31 14.75 -13.15 18.82
C GLU A 31 15.68 -13.43 17.63
N ARG A 32 15.29 -14.35 16.73
CA ARG A 32 16.06 -14.63 15.50
C ARG A 32 16.15 -13.41 14.58
N ILE A 33 15.05 -12.69 14.40
CA ILE A 33 15.04 -11.49 13.56
C ILE A 33 15.89 -10.40 14.20
N HIS A 34 15.77 -10.19 15.52
CA HIS A 34 16.59 -9.24 16.26
C HIS A 34 18.08 -9.54 16.13
N ALA A 35 18.49 -10.81 16.25
CA ALA A 35 19.88 -11.22 16.05
C ALA A 35 20.39 -10.88 14.64
N LYS A 36 19.59 -11.16 13.59
CA LYS A 36 19.93 -10.80 12.21
C LYS A 36 20.04 -9.29 12.02
N LEU A 37 19.15 -8.51 12.64
CA LEU A 37 19.20 -7.05 12.55
C LEU A 37 20.48 -6.49 13.18
N LEU A 38 20.88 -7.00 14.35
CA LEU A 38 22.15 -6.61 14.98
C LEU A 38 23.35 -6.99 14.12
N GLU A 39 23.33 -8.18 13.51
CA GLU A 39 24.36 -8.60 12.57
C GLU A 39 24.45 -7.63 11.37
N THR A 40 23.31 -7.25 10.78
CA THR A 40 23.30 -6.28 9.66
C THR A 40 23.78 -4.89 10.05
N ILE A 41 23.49 -4.43 11.27
CA ILE A 41 23.97 -3.13 11.76
C ILE A 41 25.49 -3.14 11.94
N ASN A 42 26.04 -4.26 12.42
CA ASN A 42 27.48 -4.40 12.67
C ASN A 42 28.29 -4.71 11.41
N GLN A 43 27.65 -5.09 10.30
CA GLN A 43 28.37 -5.26 9.05
C GLN A 43 28.98 -3.91 8.63
N PRO A 44 30.27 -3.90 8.24
CA PRO A 44 30.89 -2.69 7.74
C PRO A 44 30.08 -2.21 6.54
N LYS A 45 29.74 -0.92 6.54
CA LYS A 45 28.96 -0.29 5.46
C LYS A 45 29.59 -0.73 4.14
N PRO A 46 28.87 -1.48 3.27
CA PRO A 46 29.44 -1.98 2.05
C PRO A 46 30.05 -0.81 1.29
N GLU A 47 31.26 -1.00 0.74
CA GLU A 47 31.91 0.00 -0.10
C GLU A 47 30.87 0.51 -1.09
N LYS A 48 30.65 1.83 -1.08
CA LYS A 48 29.68 2.49 -1.94
C LYS A 48 30.09 2.21 -3.39
N THR A 49 29.54 1.17 -4.00
CA THR A 49 29.59 0.97 -5.45
C THR A 49 28.75 2.09 -6.08
N ALA A 50 29.43 3.17 -6.46
CA ALA A 50 29.06 4.20 -7.43
C ALA A 50 27.60 4.72 -7.45
N MET A 51 26.86 4.67 -6.34
CA MET A 51 25.66 5.48 -6.13
C MET A 51 25.71 6.09 -4.73
N GLN A 52 26.53 7.14 -4.58
CA GLN A 52 26.33 8.12 -3.53
C GLN A 52 25.09 8.94 -3.88
N VAL A 53 24.04 8.82 -3.07
CA VAL A 53 23.08 9.92 -2.90
C VAL A 53 23.63 10.76 -1.76
N ASP A 54 23.99 12.00 -2.07
CA ASP A 54 24.46 13.00 -1.10
C ASP A 54 23.37 13.34 -0.09
N GLU A 55 23.73 13.31 1.20
CA GLU A 55 23.05 14.06 2.24
C GLU A 55 23.65 15.48 2.27
N THR A 56 22.96 16.46 1.70
CA THR A 56 22.92 17.86 2.20
C THR A 56 21.91 18.69 1.40
N SER A 57 20.77 19.03 2.01
CA SER A 57 20.24 20.41 2.05
C SER A 57 18.87 20.48 2.74
N THR A 58 18.86 21.07 3.93
CA THR A 58 17.68 21.79 4.42
C THR A 58 17.54 23.03 3.55
N THR A 59 16.45 23.15 2.76
CA THR A 59 15.62 24.36 2.60
C THR A 59 14.57 24.17 1.50
N GLU A 60 13.35 24.60 1.84
CA GLU A 60 12.28 25.10 0.96
C GLU A 60 11.24 24.09 0.43
N ALA A 61 10.12 24.07 1.14
CA ALA A 61 8.81 23.73 0.61
C ALA A 61 8.50 24.56 -0.64
N LYS A 62 8.29 23.87 -1.77
CA LYS A 62 7.31 24.22 -2.80
C LYS A 62 7.13 23.02 -3.74
N GLU A 63 5.87 22.61 -3.84
CA GLU A 63 5.20 21.83 -4.88
C GLU A 63 6.11 21.10 -5.88
N ASP A 64 6.19 19.77 -5.70
CA ASP A 64 6.54 18.71 -6.68
C ASP A 64 7.46 17.66 -6.03
N ASP A 65 7.06 17.13 -4.87
CA ASP A 65 7.74 16.00 -4.20
C ASP A 65 7.27 14.63 -4.76
N LEU A 66 6.68 14.63 -5.97
CA LEU A 66 6.33 13.40 -6.66
C LEU A 66 7.51 12.97 -7.53
N PRO A 67 7.94 11.70 -7.47
CA PRO A 67 9.06 11.23 -8.27
C PRO A 67 8.76 11.44 -9.77
N LYS A 68 9.69 12.08 -10.49
CA LYS A 68 9.61 12.29 -11.94
C LYS A 68 9.36 10.93 -12.63
N GLY A 69 8.15 10.73 -13.16
CA GLY A 69 7.70 9.45 -13.70
C GLY A 69 6.50 8.83 -12.97
N SER A 70 5.95 9.48 -11.94
CA SER A 70 4.72 9.04 -11.30
C SER A 70 3.56 9.05 -12.29
N SER A 71 2.80 7.95 -12.33
CA SER A 71 1.56 7.88 -13.12
C SER A 71 0.37 8.28 -12.26
N PHE A 72 -0.64 8.91 -12.88
CA PHE A 72 -1.86 9.32 -12.20
C PHE A 72 -3.05 8.51 -12.71
N LEU A 73 -3.83 7.95 -11.79
CA LEU A 73 -5.13 7.37 -12.09
C LEU A 73 -6.21 8.08 -11.28
N THR A 74 -7.41 8.16 -11.83
CA THR A 74 -8.57 8.75 -11.15
C THR A 74 -9.64 7.70 -10.91
N ALA A 75 -10.35 7.82 -9.79
CA ALA A 75 -11.51 6.98 -9.50
C ALA A 75 -12.69 7.82 -8.99
N SER A 76 -13.89 7.43 -9.40
CA SER A 76 -15.13 7.99 -8.87
C SER A 76 -15.33 7.59 -7.41
N ILE A 77 -15.80 8.53 -6.60
CA ILE A 77 -16.17 8.25 -5.21
C ILE A 77 -17.57 7.63 -5.22
N PRO A 78 -17.73 6.40 -4.70
CA PRO A 78 -19.02 5.74 -4.65
C PRO A 78 -19.97 6.52 -3.73
N ARG A 79 -21.26 6.51 -4.08
CA ARG A 79 -22.30 7.29 -3.38
C ARG A 79 -22.42 6.94 -1.90
N SER A 80 -22.05 5.72 -1.51
CA SER A 80 -22.00 5.26 -0.12
C SER A 80 -21.03 6.07 0.76
N LEU A 81 -20.07 6.77 0.16
CA LEU A 81 -19.09 7.61 0.85
C LEU A 81 -19.39 9.12 0.72
N VAL A 82 -20.46 9.50 0.02
CA VAL A 82 -20.87 10.90 -0.14
C VAL A 82 -21.95 11.22 0.90
N ASP A 83 -21.68 12.14 1.81
CA ASP A 83 -22.67 12.61 2.77
C ASP A 83 -23.82 13.35 2.05
N THR A 84 -25.05 12.95 2.36
CA THR A 84 -26.30 13.35 1.67
C THR A 84 -26.73 14.81 1.88
N THR A 85 -25.86 15.70 2.35
CA THR A 85 -26.23 17.10 2.64
C THR A 85 -26.33 17.99 1.38
N THR A 86 -25.86 17.53 0.21
CA THR A 86 -25.74 18.39 -0.99
C THR A 86 -26.32 17.84 -2.31
N SER A 87 -27.05 16.71 -2.36
CA SER A 87 -27.62 16.28 -3.67
C SER A 87 -29.00 15.64 -3.61
N THR A 88 -30.01 16.46 -3.90
CA THR A 88 -31.25 16.07 -4.56
C THR A 88 -30.93 15.54 -5.97
N THR A 89 -30.96 14.22 -6.17
CA THR A 89 -31.38 13.52 -7.41
C THR A 89 -31.13 12.02 -7.24
N SER A 90 -32.15 11.32 -6.72
CA SER A 90 -32.22 9.87 -6.63
C SER A 90 -32.34 9.26 -8.04
N LYS A 91 -31.21 9.03 -8.71
CA LYS A 91 -31.14 8.06 -9.79
C LYS A 91 -30.82 6.70 -9.16
N HIS A 92 -31.72 5.74 -9.32
CA HIS A 92 -31.57 4.36 -8.89
C HIS A 92 -30.32 3.76 -9.55
N HIS A 93 -29.21 3.71 -8.83
CA HIS A 93 -27.98 3.13 -9.34
C HIS A 93 -28.07 1.60 -9.25
N ASP A 94 -27.50 0.90 -10.23
CA ASP A 94 -27.40 -0.55 -10.17
C ASP A 94 -26.45 -0.92 -9.00
N PRO A 95 -26.90 -1.70 -8.00
CA PRO A 95 -26.03 -2.10 -6.89
C PRO A 95 -24.79 -2.86 -7.37
N ALA A 96 -24.88 -3.59 -8.49
CA ALA A 96 -23.73 -4.29 -9.06
C ALA A 96 -22.66 -3.32 -9.60
N GLN A 97 -23.07 -2.13 -10.06
CA GLN A 97 -22.15 -1.11 -10.52
C GLN A 97 -21.50 -0.37 -9.34
N GLU A 98 -22.25 -0.07 -8.27
CA GLU A 98 -21.67 0.53 -7.06
C GLU A 98 -20.63 -0.40 -6.42
N ASP A 99 -20.90 -1.70 -6.38
CA ASP A 99 -19.94 -2.70 -5.89
C ASP A 99 -18.64 -2.74 -6.72
N ARG A 100 -18.73 -2.57 -8.05
CA ARG A 100 -17.55 -2.50 -8.93
C ARG A 100 -16.74 -1.23 -8.68
N GLU A 101 -17.41 -0.09 -8.56
CA GLU A 101 -16.77 1.19 -8.28
C GLU A 101 -16.06 1.19 -6.94
N LEU A 102 -16.71 0.65 -5.90
CA LEU A 102 -16.10 0.52 -4.57
C LEU A 102 -14.89 -0.43 -4.61
N ARG A 103 -14.98 -1.57 -5.29
CA ARG A 103 -13.84 -2.49 -5.44
C ARG A 103 -12.66 -1.84 -6.16
N ASN A 104 -12.93 -1.11 -7.24
CA ASN A 104 -11.91 -0.41 -8.00
C ASN A 104 -11.26 0.69 -7.14
N LEU A 105 -12.04 1.46 -6.40
CA LEU A 105 -11.53 2.46 -5.47
C LEU A 105 -10.62 1.83 -4.41
N CYS A 106 -11.06 0.75 -3.76
CA CYS A 106 -10.24 0.03 -2.79
C CYS A 106 -8.96 -0.55 -3.39
N PHE A 107 -9.02 -1.02 -4.64
CA PHE A 107 -7.86 -1.53 -5.35
C PHE A 107 -6.83 -0.42 -5.60
N TYR A 108 -7.27 0.75 -6.08
CA TYR A 108 -6.37 1.89 -6.28
C TYR A 108 -5.79 2.42 -4.97
N LEU A 109 -6.59 2.51 -3.90
CA LEU A 109 -6.11 2.88 -2.56
C LEU A 109 -5.05 1.91 -2.00
N GLY A 110 -5.11 0.64 -2.36
CA GLY A 110 -4.14 -0.37 -1.92
C GLY A 110 -2.83 -0.35 -2.71
N LEU A 111 -2.82 0.28 -3.89
CA LEU A 111 -1.67 0.30 -4.80
C LEU A 111 -1.04 1.69 -4.94
N CYS A 112 -1.78 2.76 -4.64
CA CYS A 112 -1.27 4.11 -4.75
C CYS A 112 -0.21 4.39 -3.70
N SER A 113 0.81 5.15 -4.08
CA SER A 113 1.80 5.68 -3.16
C SER A 113 1.25 6.86 -2.37
N ASP A 114 0.45 7.70 -3.03
CA ASP A 114 -0.11 8.90 -2.44
C ASP A 114 -1.48 9.28 -3.04
N ILE A 115 -2.26 10.05 -2.28
CA ILE A 115 -3.54 10.62 -2.68
C ILE A 115 -3.34 12.11 -2.97
N VAL A 116 -3.41 12.48 -4.25
CA VAL A 116 -3.16 13.85 -4.71
C VAL A 116 -4.31 14.79 -4.35
N GLY A 117 -5.53 14.25 -4.29
CA GLY A 117 -6.74 15.03 -4.04
C GLY A 117 -7.75 14.85 -5.17
N PHE A 118 -8.52 15.90 -5.45
CA PHE A 118 -9.64 15.82 -6.39
C PHE A 118 -9.29 16.48 -7.71
N ASP A 119 -9.63 15.81 -8.81
CA ASP A 119 -9.56 16.38 -10.14
C ASP A 119 -10.70 17.41 -10.36
N HIS A 120 -10.62 18.20 -11.43
CA HIS A 120 -11.62 19.22 -11.80
C HIS A 120 -13.03 18.64 -12.03
N VAL A 121 -13.14 17.33 -12.27
CA VAL A 121 -14.42 16.60 -12.41
C VAL A 121 -14.96 16.12 -11.05
N GLY A 122 -14.15 16.16 -9.99
CA GLY A 122 -14.49 15.66 -8.64
C GLY A 122 -14.14 14.19 -8.41
N HIS A 123 -13.32 13.59 -9.29
CA HIS A 123 -12.76 12.25 -9.08
C HIS A 123 -11.53 12.31 -8.18
N LEU A 124 -11.34 11.28 -7.35
CA LEU A 124 -10.16 11.18 -6.49
C LEU A 124 -8.97 10.73 -7.33
N GLN A 125 -7.87 11.47 -7.27
CA GLN A 125 -6.65 11.25 -8.01
C GLN A 125 -5.59 10.60 -7.13
N PHE A 126 -4.94 9.59 -7.68
CA PHE A 126 -3.93 8.77 -7.03
C PHE A 126 -2.61 8.88 -7.79
N ALA A 127 -1.51 9.00 -7.04
CA ALA A 127 -0.17 8.91 -7.58
C ALA A 127 0.40 7.50 -7.36
N PHE A 128 1.09 6.98 -8.37
CA PHE A 128 1.80 5.70 -8.31
C PHE A 128 3.28 5.93 -8.61
N ASP A 129 4.15 5.23 -7.87
CA ASP A 129 5.59 5.30 -8.09
C ASP A 129 5.96 4.79 -9.49
N PRO A 130 7.00 5.39 -10.12
CA PRO A 130 7.54 4.85 -11.35
C PRO A 130 8.05 3.43 -11.11
N LEU A 131 7.73 2.53 -12.06
CA LEU A 131 8.28 1.18 -12.03
C LEU A 131 9.82 1.25 -12.11
N PRO A 132 10.54 0.41 -11.35
CA PRO A 132 11.99 0.36 -11.43
C PRO A 132 12.48 0.14 -12.87
N PRO A 133 13.53 0.86 -13.32
CA PRO A 133 13.97 0.83 -14.72
C PRO A 133 14.39 -0.56 -15.21
N HIS A 134 14.79 -1.46 -14.32
CA HIS A 134 15.17 -2.84 -14.67
C HIS A 134 13.98 -3.70 -15.12
N TRP A 135 12.73 -3.32 -14.83
CA TRP A 135 11.54 -4.02 -15.33
C TRP A 135 11.14 -3.60 -16.75
N LEU A 136 11.69 -2.48 -17.23
CA LEU A 136 11.44 -1.94 -18.57
C LEU A 136 12.51 -2.37 -19.59
N SER A 137 13.53 -3.11 -19.17
CA SER A 137 14.71 -3.42 -19.99
C SER A 137 14.58 -4.67 -20.88
N GLU A 138 13.53 -5.49 -20.73
CA GLU A 138 13.44 -6.79 -21.41
C GLU A 138 12.88 -6.75 -22.84
N THR A 139 12.45 -5.59 -23.36
CA THR A 139 11.80 -5.50 -24.68
C THR A 139 12.63 -4.86 -25.79
N GLN A 140 13.89 -4.46 -25.55
CA GLN A 140 14.73 -3.78 -26.55
C GLN A 140 15.85 -4.64 -27.17
N GLY A 141 15.84 -5.96 -26.95
CA GLY A 141 16.92 -6.87 -27.38
C GLY A 141 16.68 -7.70 -28.65
N LEU A 142 15.66 -7.43 -29.48
CA LEU A 142 15.26 -8.35 -30.57
C LEU A 142 15.13 -7.74 -31.98
N THR A 143 15.77 -6.59 -32.24
CA THR A 143 15.85 -6.04 -33.60
C THR A 143 17.24 -5.47 -33.91
N ALA A 144 18.23 -6.33 -34.14
CA ALA A 144 19.45 -5.97 -34.88
C ALA A 144 20.33 -7.20 -35.23
N ILE A 145 19.79 -8.25 -35.87
CA ILE A 145 20.61 -9.19 -36.66
C ILE A 145 19.77 -9.67 -37.86
N ALA A 146 19.93 -9.01 -39.01
CA ALA A 146 19.91 -9.56 -40.37
C ALA A 146 20.12 -8.41 -41.37
#